data_AF-A0A968W727-F1
#
_entry.id   AF-A0A968W727-F1
#
_cell.length_a   1.000
_cell.length_b   1.000
_cell.length_c   1.000
_cell.angle_alpha   90.00
_cell.angle_beta   90.00
_cell.angle_gamma   90.00
#
_symmetry.space_group_name_H-M   'P 1'
#
loop_
_entity.id
_entity.type
_entity.pdbx_description
1 polymer ?
#
loop_
_entity_poly.entity_id
_entity_poly.type
_entity_poly.pdbx_seq_one_letter_code
_entity_poly.pdbx_strand_id
1 'polypeptide(L)'
;MVNFPCPTSWLTLLKKHRVIAVIRANKTDLARQMALAVGFGGIKLIEVTWNTPGAADLVAELRREMPDCIIGAGTLLNLQQMQQAVQAGSQFLFTPHIDPEIISAAVSLNIPIIPGALTPTEIVTAWSLGATCVKVFPIQAVGGVEYIKSLQAPLKQIPLIPTGGVTLENAAEFISSGAIAIGLSSELFPKHLIISEDWDLITQQTETLLQKIK
;
A
#
# COMPACT_ATOMS: atom_id res chain seq x y z
N MET A 1 -3.03 19.14 14.57
CA MET A 1 -4.06 18.44 13.79
C MET A 1 -3.37 17.73 12.65
N VAL A 2 -3.57 16.42 12.51
CA VAL A 2 -3.02 15.65 11.38
C VAL A 2 -3.89 15.97 10.16
N ASN A 3 -3.30 16.57 9.12
CA ASN A 3 -3.99 16.76 7.84
C ASN A 3 -3.97 15.43 7.08
N PHE A 4 -5.12 14.74 7.04
CA PHE A 4 -5.32 13.59 6.18
C PHE A 4 -5.67 14.05 4.77
N PRO A 5 -5.19 13.37 3.72
CA PRO A 5 -5.74 13.58 2.39
C PRO A 5 -7.20 13.11 2.40
N CYS A 6 -8.14 14.03 2.11
CA CYS A 6 -9.55 13.71 1.90
C CYS A 6 -9.67 12.60 0.81
N PRO A 7 -10.65 11.66 0.89
CA PRO A 7 -10.75 10.52 -0.03
C PRO A 7 -10.65 10.87 -1.53
N THR A 8 -11.25 11.99 -1.97
CA THR A 8 -11.13 12.45 -3.36
C THR A 8 -9.70 12.84 -3.74
N SER A 9 -8.98 13.49 -2.82
CA SER A 9 -7.56 13.82 -3.03
C SER A 9 -6.68 12.57 -3.04
N TRP A 10 -7.03 11.55 -2.24
CA TRP A 10 -6.33 10.27 -2.20
C TRP A 10 -6.39 9.51 -3.52
N LEU A 11 -7.58 9.39 -4.14
CA LEU A 11 -7.70 8.72 -5.44
C LEU A 11 -6.91 9.42 -6.55
N THR A 12 -6.83 10.76 -6.52
CA THR A 12 -5.98 11.53 -7.44
C THR A 12 -4.49 11.23 -7.20
N LEU A 13 -4.06 11.16 -5.93
CA LEU A 13 -2.67 10.81 -5.58
C LEU A 13 -2.33 9.38 -6.01
N LEU A 14 -3.22 8.41 -5.79
CA LEU A 14 -3.04 7.04 -6.26
C LEU A 14 -2.90 6.97 -7.77
N LYS A 15 -3.78 7.63 -8.53
CA LYS A 15 -3.71 7.65 -10.00
C LYS A 15 -2.42 8.29 -10.53
N LYS A 16 -1.88 9.26 -9.81
CA LYS A 16 -0.63 9.96 -10.15
C LYS A 16 0.61 9.10 -9.85
N HIS A 17 0.66 8.47 -8.69
CA HIS A 17 1.87 7.78 -8.22
C HIS A 17 1.90 6.28 -8.54
N ARG A 18 0.73 5.64 -8.61
CA ARG A 18 0.47 4.25 -9.07
C ARG A 18 1.22 3.12 -8.36
N VAL A 19 2.18 3.40 -7.49
CA VAL A 19 2.97 2.40 -6.76
C VAL A 19 2.93 2.69 -5.26
N ILE A 20 2.65 1.66 -4.47
CA ILE A 20 2.77 1.65 -3.01
C ILE A 20 3.88 0.68 -2.63
N ALA A 21 4.89 1.19 -1.91
CA ALA A 21 5.92 0.33 -1.31
C ALA A 21 5.43 -0.21 0.03
N VAL A 22 5.41 -1.53 0.17
CA VAL A 22 5.00 -2.24 1.39
C VAL A 22 6.25 -2.66 2.16
N ILE A 23 6.51 -1.96 3.26
CA ILE A 23 7.67 -2.13 4.11
C ILE A 23 7.36 -3.15 5.21
N ARG A 24 7.99 -4.31 5.11
CA ARG A 24 7.93 -5.37 6.11
C ARG A 24 9.34 -5.73 6.53
N ALA A 25 9.67 -5.50 7.79
CA ALA A 25 10.96 -5.87 8.36
C ALA A 25 10.82 -6.40 9.79
N ASN A 26 11.84 -7.13 10.24
CA ASN A 26 11.94 -7.62 11.61
C ASN A 26 12.72 -6.68 12.55
N LYS A 27 13.19 -5.54 12.04
CA LYS A 27 13.91 -4.49 12.79
C LYS A 27 13.47 -3.11 12.30
N THR A 28 13.33 -2.17 13.22
CA THR A 28 12.89 -0.80 12.93
C THR A 28 13.87 -0.07 12.01
N ASP A 29 15.17 -0.13 12.31
CA ASP A 29 16.22 0.53 11.49
C ASP A 29 16.22 0.00 10.05
N LEU A 30 16.02 -1.30 9.89
CA LEU A 30 15.92 -1.92 8.56
C LEU A 30 14.70 -1.40 7.80
N ALA A 31 13.53 -1.36 8.43
CA ALA A 31 12.32 -0.81 7.81
C ALA A 31 12.49 0.68 7.44
N ARG A 32 13.19 1.45 8.28
CA ARG A 32 13.52 2.85 7.99
C ARG A 32 14.40 2.98 6.75
N GLN A 33 15.50 2.22 6.65
CA GLN A 33 16.36 2.22 5.47
C GLN A 33 15.63 1.80 4.20
N MET A 34 14.79 0.76 4.28
CA MET A 34 13.93 0.33 3.18
C MET A 34 13.00 1.45 2.70
N ALA A 35 12.35 2.16 3.62
CA ALA A 35 11.45 3.27 3.30
C ALA A 35 12.20 4.45 2.65
N LEU A 36 13.37 4.82 3.18
CA LEU A 36 14.21 5.89 2.64
C LEU A 36 14.67 5.57 1.21
N ALA A 37 15.18 4.36 0.96
CA ALA A 37 15.68 3.95 -0.36
C ALA A 37 14.59 4.06 -1.44
N VAL A 38 13.39 3.52 -1.19
CA VAL A 38 12.29 3.63 -2.18
C VAL A 38 11.74 5.05 -2.29
N GLY A 39 11.77 5.83 -1.21
CA GLY A 39 11.38 7.23 -1.21
C GLY A 39 12.32 8.10 -2.05
N PHE A 40 13.64 7.89 -1.92
CA PHE A 40 14.65 8.52 -2.77
C PHE A 40 14.53 8.07 -4.21
N GLY A 41 14.17 6.81 -4.46
CA GLY A 41 13.86 6.30 -5.79
C GLY A 41 12.57 6.86 -6.40
N GLY A 42 11.82 7.67 -5.64
CA GLY A 42 10.67 8.45 -6.12
C GLY A 42 9.30 7.88 -5.76
N ILE A 43 9.20 6.75 -5.06
CA ILE A 43 7.91 6.26 -4.55
C ILE A 43 7.40 7.24 -3.50
N LYS A 44 6.14 7.68 -3.66
CA LYS A 44 5.51 8.65 -2.75
C LYS A 44 4.51 8.02 -1.77
N LEU A 45 4.15 6.76 -1.94
CA LEU A 45 3.19 6.06 -1.08
C LEU A 45 3.89 4.89 -0.39
N ILE A 46 3.97 4.93 0.93
CA ILE A 46 4.72 3.94 1.72
C ILE A 46 3.81 3.35 2.80
N GLU A 47 3.58 2.04 2.76
CA GLU A 47 2.83 1.27 3.75
C GLU A 47 3.82 0.61 4.73
N VAL A 48 3.83 1.04 6.00
CA VAL A 48 4.55 0.33 7.06
C VAL A 48 3.66 -0.80 7.59
N THR A 49 4.11 -2.05 7.50
CA THR A 49 3.32 -3.17 8.02
C THR A 49 3.36 -3.22 9.55
N TRP A 50 2.21 -3.41 10.20
CA TRP A 50 2.03 -3.29 11.65
C TRP A 50 2.69 -4.41 12.46
N ASN A 51 3.11 -5.49 11.81
CA ASN A 51 3.93 -6.53 12.44
C ASN A 51 5.44 -6.21 12.41
N THR A 52 5.84 -5.03 11.92
CA THR A 52 7.19 -4.49 12.11
C THR A 52 7.34 -4.02 13.56
N PRO A 53 8.39 -4.42 14.30
CA PRO A 53 8.64 -3.89 15.64
C PRO A 53 8.74 -2.36 15.63
N GLY A 54 8.08 -1.70 16.57
CA GLY A 54 8.07 -0.23 16.66
C GLY A 54 7.36 0.48 15.50
N ALA A 55 6.40 -0.17 14.83
CA ALA A 55 5.71 0.41 13.66
C ALA A 55 5.10 1.80 13.92
N ALA A 56 4.55 2.05 15.12
CA ALA A 56 4.01 3.36 15.49
C ALA A 56 5.09 4.45 15.50
N ASP A 57 6.21 4.21 16.16
CA ASP A 57 7.33 5.16 16.22
C ASP A 57 7.92 5.40 14.82
N LEU A 58 8.06 4.32 14.04
CA LEU A 58 8.56 4.40 12.66
C LEU A 58 7.65 5.25 11.76
N VAL A 59 6.32 5.10 11.86
CA VAL A 59 5.38 5.94 11.11
C VAL A 59 5.57 7.41 11.48
N ALA A 60 5.65 7.73 12.77
CA ALA A 60 5.85 9.10 13.24
C ALA A 60 7.22 9.67 12.83
N GLU A 61 8.26 8.84 12.76
CA GLU A 61 9.59 9.19 12.27
C GLU A 61 9.59 9.48 10.77
N LEU A 62 9.11 8.55 9.94
CA LEU A 62 9.05 8.71 8.48
C LEU A 62 8.19 9.92 8.07
N ARG A 63 7.11 10.20 8.82
CA ARG A 63 6.29 11.42 8.64
C ARG A 63 7.09 12.72 8.79
N ARG A 64 8.12 12.74 9.64
CA ARG A 64 8.99 13.90 9.85
C ARG A 64 10.12 13.96 8.83
N GLU A 65 10.71 12.82 8.51
CA GLU A 65 11.88 12.75 7.62
C GLU A 65 11.53 12.84 6.14
N MET A 66 10.34 12.38 5.78
CA MET A 66 9.89 12.25 4.39
C MET A 66 8.57 13.01 4.17
N PRO A 67 8.53 14.35 4.36
CA PRO A 67 7.28 15.12 4.28
C PRO A 67 6.63 15.10 2.89
N ASP A 68 7.41 14.79 1.84
CA ASP A 68 6.92 14.63 0.47
C ASP A 68 6.27 13.26 0.21
N CYS A 69 6.44 12.31 1.14
CA CYS A 69 5.83 11.00 1.06
C CYS A 69 4.57 10.94 1.93
N ILE A 70 3.64 10.11 1.49
CA ILE A 70 2.43 9.78 2.24
C ILE A 70 2.71 8.46 2.92
N ILE A 71 2.76 8.50 4.25
CA ILE A 71 3.11 7.35 5.08
C ILE A 71 1.83 6.76 5.65
N GLY A 72 1.55 5.51 5.33
CA GLY A 72 0.43 4.74 5.83
C GLY A 72 0.86 3.53 6.64
N ALA A 73 -0.13 2.83 7.17
CA ALA A 73 0.05 1.61 7.94
C ALA A 73 -0.77 0.49 7.31
N GLY A 74 -0.22 -0.72 7.31
CA GLY A 74 -0.92 -1.89 6.80
C GLY A 74 -0.76 -3.12 7.67
N THR A 75 -1.38 -4.23 7.29
CA THR A 75 -1.46 -5.42 8.17
C THR A 75 -2.18 -5.11 9.50
N LEU A 76 -3.12 -4.16 9.50
CA LEU A 76 -3.97 -3.88 10.66
C LEU A 76 -5.01 -5.00 10.79
N LEU A 77 -5.09 -5.60 11.97
CA LEU A 77 -5.92 -6.79 12.23
C LEU A 77 -7.12 -6.51 13.13
N ASN A 78 -7.18 -5.36 13.79
CA ASN A 78 -8.28 -4.97 14.67
C ASN A 78 -8.33 -3.45 14.86
N LEU A 79 -9.41 -2.98 15.49
CA LEU A 79 -9.66 -1.57 15.74
C LEU A 79 -8.58 -0.90 16.60
N GLN A 80 -8.04 -1.59 17.61
CA GLN A 80 -7.00 -1.04 18.48
C GLN A 80 -5.73 -0.72 17.70
N GLN A 81 -5.27 -1.62 16.83
CA GLN A 81 -4.11 -1.39 15.97
C GLN A 81 -4.35 -0.22 15.01
N MET A 82 -5.56 -0.13 14.42
CA MET A 82 -5.92 0.99 13.57
C MET A 82 -5.84 2.33 14.31
N GLN A 83 -6.42 2.40 15.52
CA GLN A 83 -6.38 3.61 16.35
C GLN A 83 -4.95 4.02 16.70
N GLN A 84 -4.08 3.06 17.04
CA GLN A 84 -2.65 3.32 17.28
C GLN A 84 -1.95 3.85 16.02
N ALA A 85 -2.24 3.29 14.85
CA ALA A 85 -1.67 3.76 13.58
C ALA A 85 -2.12 5.20 13.25
N VAL A 86 -3.40 5.52 13.47
CA VAL A 86 -3.92 6.88 13.29
C VAL A 86 -3.26 7.84 14.28
N GLN A 87 -3.11 7.45 15.54
CA GLN A 87 -2.43 8.26 16.57
C GLN A 87 -0.96 8.52 16.22
N ALA A 88 -0.27 7.54 15.63
CA ALA A 88 1.08 7.68 15.11
C ALA A 88 1.20 8.60 13.88
N GLY A 89 0.07 8.99 13.28
CA GLY A 89 0.03 9.91 12.13
C GLY A 89 -0.03 9.22 10.77
N SER A 90 -0.41 7.95 10.72
CA SER A 90 -0.65 7.20 9.48
C SER A 90 -1.69 7.90 8.60
N GLN A 91 -1.39 8.15 7.33
CA GLN A 91 -2.21 8.93 6.40
C GLN A 91 -3.18 8.09 5.57
N PHE A 92 -3.00 6.78 5.55
CA PHE A 92 -3.90 5.80 4.94
C PHE A 92 -3.71 4.44 5.62
N LEU A 93 -4.71 3.58 5.49
CA LEU A 93 -4.80 2.34 6.27
C LEU A 93 -5.02 1.14 5.34
N PHE A 94 -4.28 0.06 5.57
CA PHE A 94 -4.41 -1.21 4.87
C PHE A 94 -4.73 -2.33 5.87
N THR A 95 -5.64 -3.22 5.49
CA THR A 95 -5.88 -4.49 6.20
C THR A 95 -5.66 -5.66 5.24
N PRO A 96 -5.34 -6.86 5.72
CA PRO A 96 -5.27 -8.05 4.87
C PRO A 96 -6.64 -8.68 4.62
N HIS A 97 -7.70 -8.18 5.25
CA HIS A 97 -9.05 -8.74 5.26
C HIS A 97 -10.10 -7.65 5.43
N ILE A 98 -11.38 -7.99 5.27
CA ILE A 98 -12.49 -7.07 5.54
C ILE A 98 -12.85 -7.14 7.01
N ASP A 99 -12.86 -5.99 7.66
CA ASP A 99 -13.39 -5.80 9.01
C ASP A 99 -14.31 -4.57 8.99
N PRO A 100 -15.65 -4.76 9.11
CA PRO A 100 -16.61 -3.67 9.09
C PRO A 100 -16.37 -2.60 10.17
N GLU A 101 -15.86 -2.98 11.34
CA GLU A 101 -15.60 -2.04 12.43
C GLU A 101 -14.41 -1.13 12.08
N ILE A 102 -13.33 -1.71 11.54
CA ILE A 102 -12.17 -0.93 11.07
C ILE A 102 -12.59 0.02 9.94
N ILE A 103 -13.34 -0.47 8.95
CA ILE A 103 -13.77 0.32 7.79
C ILE A 103 -14.64 1.50 8.25
N SER A 104 -15.68 1.21 9.04
CA SER A 104 -16.62 2.23 9.53
C SER A 104 -15.90 3.32 10.36
N ALA A 105 -14.97 2.91 11.23
CA ALA A 105 -14.19 3.85 12.04
C ALA A 105 -13.26 4.73 11.18
N ALA A 106 -12.56 4.15 10.20
CA ALA A 106 -11.69 4.92 9.30
C ALA A 106 -12.48 5.90 8.42
N VAL A 107 -13.64 5.48 7.89
CA VAL A 107 -14.55 6.33 7.13
C VAL A 107 -15.05 7.50 7.97
N SER A 108 -15.46 7.25 9.23
CA SER A 108 -15.91 8.30 10.15
C SER A 108 -14.82 9.33 10.47
N LEU A 109 -13.55 8.92 10.42
CA LEU A 109 -12.38 9.79 10.59
C LEU A 109 -11.92 10.46 9.30
N ASN A 110 -12.57 10.20 8.15
CA ASN A 110 -12.16 10.64 6.82
C ASN A 110 -10.73 10.21 6.44
N ILE A 111 -10.31 9.02 6.89
CA ILE A 111 -8.99 8.46 6.58
C ILE A 111 -9.15 7.41 5.48
N PRO A 112 -8.36 7.47 4.38
CA PRO A 112 -8.42 6.44 3.35
C PRO A 112 -8.14 5.04 3.92
N ILE A 113 -9.07 4.12 3.70
CA ILE A 113 -8.98 2.72 4.11
C ILE A 113 -9.04 1.81 2.88
N ILE A 114 -8.12 0.86 2.83
CA ILE A 114 -7.93 -0.08 1.73
C ILE A 114 -7.99 -1.52 2.30
N PRO A 115 -9.19 -2.10 2.42
CA PRO A 115 -9.34 -3.44 2.94
C PRO A 115 -8.86 -4.51 1.98
N GLY A 116 -8.33 -5.61 2.53
CA GLY A 116 -7.96 -6.80 1.77
C GLY A 116 -9.18 -7.65 1.43
N ALA A 117 -9.30 -8.05 0.16
CA ALA A 117 -10.31 -8.96 -0.35
C ALA A 117 -9.70 -9.87 -1.42
N LEU A 118 -10.35 -10.99 -1.69
CA LEU A 118 -9.94 -11.90 -2.77
C LEU A 118 -11.07 -12.17 -3.75
N THR A 119 -12.33 -12.15 -3.33
CA THR A 119 -13.50 -12.52 -4.16
C THR A 119 -14.37 -11.30 -4.55
N PRO A 120 -15.20 -11.39 -5.60
CA PRO A 120 -16.15 -10.32 -5.96
C PRO A 120 -17.08 -9.91 -4.81
N THR A 121 -17.58 -10.87 -4.04
CA THR A 121 -18.46 -10.61 -2.89
C THR A 121 -17.75 -9.78 -1.82
N GLU A 122 -16.52 -10.15 -1.47
CA GLU A 122 -15.70 -9.38 -0.53
C GLU A 122 -15.42 -7.98 -1.06
N ILE A 123 -14.98 -7.85 -2.32
CA ILE A 123 -14.68 -6.55 -2.94
C ILE A 123 -15.90 -5.61 -2.87
N VAL A 124 -17.08 -6.09 -3.28
CA VAL A 124 -18.32 -5.31 -3.24
C VAL A 124 -18.74 -4.99 -1.80
N THR A 125 -18.52 -5.91 -0.87
CA THR A 125 -18.80 -5.70 0.56
C THR A 125 -17.93 -4.56 1.12
N ALA A 126 -16.61 -4.60 0.90
CA ALA A 126 -15.70 -3.55 1.34
C ALA A 126 -16.07 -2.19 0.73
N TRP A 127 -16.36 -2.16 -0.57
CA TRP A 127 -16.78 -0.94 -1.26
C TRP A 127 -18.09 -0.37 -0.71
N SER A 128 -19.08 -1.22 -0.45
CA SER A 128 -20.39 -0.81 0.09
C SER A 128 -20.30 -0.27 1.52
N LEU A 129 -19.29 -0.71 2.29
CA LEU A 129 -18.99 -0.19 3.62
C LEU A 129 -18.23 1.15 3.60
N GLY A 130 -17.90 1.68 2.41
CA GLY A 130 -17.25 2.99 2.26
C GLY A 130 -15.73 2.91 2.10
N ALA A 131 -15.15 1.75 1.81
CA ALA A 131 -13.73 1.64 1.50
C ALA A 131 -13.33 2.57 0.36
N THR A 132 -12.14 3.18 0.45
CA THR A 132 -11.68 4.11 -0.59
C THR A 132 -11.15 3.39 -1.83
N CYS A 133 -10.47 2.26 -1.61
CA CYS A 133 -10.02 1.29 -2.61
C CYS A 133 -10.11 -0.11 -1.99
N VAL A 134 -9.92 -1.16 -2.80
CA VAL A 134 -9.82 -2.53 -2.28
C VAL A 134 -8.48 -3.15 -2.69
N LYS A 135 -7.76 -3.69 -1.71
CA LYS A 135 -6.54 -4.47 -1.91
C LYS A 135 -6.93 -5.88 -2.34
N VAL A 136 -6.51 -6.31 -3.52
CA VAL A 136 -6.70 -7.71 -3.95
C VAL A 136 -5.46 -8.50 -3.54
N PHE A 137 -5.58 -9.35 -2.52
CA PHE A 137 -4.42 -9.96 -1.87
C PHE A 137 -4.73 -11.37 -1.32
N PRO A 138 -3.82 -12.35 -1.52
CA PRO A 138 -2.62 -12.31 -2.38
C PRO A 138 -2.95 -12.58 -3.85
N ILE A 139 -2.69 -11.60 -4.74
CA ILE A 139 -3.16 -11.67 -6.14
C ILE A 139 -2.55 -12.82 -6.94
N GLN A 140 -1.30 -13.18 -6.68
CA GLN A 140 -0.61 -14.27 -7.40
C GLN A 140 -1.29 -15.63 -7.18
N ALA A 141 -1.92 -15.84 -6.02
CA ALA A 141 -2.58 -17.11 -5.70
C ALA A 141 -3.84 -17.36 -6.54
N VAL A 142 -4.40 -16.33 -7.18
CA VAL A 142 -5.69 -16.39 -7.90
C VAL A 142 -5.59 -16.01 -9.37
N GLY A 143 -4.38 -16.00 -9.93
CA GLY A 143 -4.17 -15.81 -11.38
C GLY A 143 -3.62 -14.44 -11.79
N GLY A 144 -3.21 -13.59 -10.84
CA GLY A 144 -2.43 -12.40 -11.18
C GLY A 144 -3.22 -11.38 -12.02
N VAL A 145 -2.60 -10.95 -13.12
CA VAL A 145 -3.12 -9.93 -14.05
C VAL A 145 -4.49 -10.32 -14.62
N GLU A 146 -4.66 -11.57 -15.04
CA GLU A 146 -5.92 -12.05 -15.63
C GLU A 146 -7.08 -12.02 -14.63
N TYR A 147 -6.79 -12.18 -13.34
CA TYR A 147 -7.81 -12.05 -12.30
C TYR A 147 -8.27 -10.60 -12.13
N ILE A 148 -7.34 -9.63 -12.10
CA ILE A 148 -7.68 -8.21 -12.06
C ILE A 148 -8.52 -7.82 -13.29
N LYS A 149 -8.12 -8.26 -14.47
CA LYS A 149 -8.86 -8.02 -15.71
C LYS A 149 -10.28 -8.59 -15.64
N SER A 150 -10.42 -9.81 -15.11
CA SER A 150 -11.73 -10.47 -14.95
C SER A 150 -12.62 -9.74 -13.94
N LEU A 151 -12.07 -9.23 -12.83
CA LEU A 151 -12.79 -8.44 -11.84
C LEU A 151 -13.21 -7.07 -12.39
N GLN A 152 -12.32 -6.41 -13.13
CA GLN A 152 -12.55 -5.07 -13.67
C GLN A 152 -13.60 -5.05 -14.79
N ALA A 153 -13.91 -6.18 -15.43
CA ALA A 153 -14.99 -6.26 -16.41
C ALA A 153 -16.37 -5.89 -15.82
N PRO A 154 -16.84 -6.50 -14.70
CA PRO A 154 -18.08 -6.10 -14.04
C PRO A 154 -17.92 -5.02 -12.94
N LEU A 155 -16.71 -4.83 -12.37
CA LEU A 155 -16.49 -3.95 -11.20
C LEU A 155 -15.63 -2.72 -11.52
N LYS A 156 -15.66 -2.21 -12.76
CA LYS A 156 -14.78 -1.13 -13.24
C LYS A 156 -14.77 0.14 -12.37
N GLN A 157 -15.86 0.41 -11.66
CA GLN A 157 -15.99 1.56 -10.77
C GLN A 157 -15.25 1.41 -9.44
N ILE A 158 -14.87 0.19 -9.03
CA ILE A 158 -14.21 -0.09 -7.76
C ILE A 158 -12.68 -0.03 -7.98
N PRO A 159 -11.96 0.90 -7.33
CA PRO A 159 -10.51 0.98 -7.47
C PRO A 159 -9.83 -0.22 -6.81
N LEU A 160 -9.14 -1.04 -7.60
CA LEU A 160 -8.43 -2.23 -7.11
C LEU A 160 -6.91 -2.01 -7.06
N ILE A 161 -6.30 -2.49 -5.99
CA ILE A 161 -4.85 -2.47 -5.77
C ILE A 161 -4.37 -3.92 -5.61
N PRO A 162 -3.91 -4.59 -6.68
CA PRO A 162 -3.30 -5.91 -6.56
C PRO A 162 -2.04 -5.84 -5.69
N THR A 163 -1.88 -6.82 -4.80
CA THR A 163 -0.71 -6.95 -3.92
C THR A 163 -0.42 -8.42 -3.66
N GLY A 164 0.86 -8.77 -3.49
CA GLY A 164 1.30 -10.15 -3.24
C GLY A 164 1.59 -10.91 -4.53
N GLY A 165 2.85 -10.80 -5.00
CA GLY A 165 3.35 -11.36 -6.26
C GLY A 165 3.29 -10.41 -7.46
N VAL A 166 3.20 -9.10 -7.20
CA VAL A 166 3.50 -8.06 -8.19
C VAL A 166 5.01 -7.91 -8.30
N THR A 167 5.53 -7.93 -9.53
CA THR A 167 6.96 -7.85 -9.88
C THR A 167 7.25 -6.69 -10.81
N LEU A 168 8.53 -6.43 -11.07
CA LEU A 168 8.96 -5.36 -11.99
C LEU A 168 8.52 -5.64 -13.44
N GLU A 169 8.33 -6.90 -13.79
CA GLU A 169 7.95 -7.37 -15.12
C GLU A 169 6.44 -7.24 -15.34
N ASN A 170 5.62 -7.62 -14.35
CA ASN A 170 4.16 -7.63 -14.49
C ASN A 170 3.46 -6.34 -14.01
N ALA A 171 4.20 -5.42 -13.38
CA ALA A 171 3.65 -4.19 -12.81
C ALA A 171 2.85 -3.36 -13.82
N ALA A 172 3.38 -3.15 -15.03
CA ALA A 172 2.71 -2.37 -16.07
C ALA A 172 1.43 -3.05 -16.57
N GLU A 173 1.44 -4.40 -16.64
CA GLU A 173 0.29 -5.18 -17.09
C GLU A 173 -0.90 -5.06 -16.12
N PHE A 174 -0.65 -5.06 -14.81
CA PHE A 174 -1.69 -4.84 -13.80
C PHE A 174 -2.38 -3.48 -13.96
N ILE A 175 -1.60 -2.41 -14.17
CA ILE A 175 -2.13 -1.07 -14.39
C ILE A 175 -2.96 -1.04 -15.69
N SER A 176 -2.43 -1.60 -16.78
CA SER A 176 -3.14 -1.66 -18.06
C SER A 176 -4.44 -2.51 -18.00
N SER A 177 -4.50 -3.46 -17.07
CA SER A 177 -5.68 -4.30 -16.81
C SER A 177 -6.74 -3.65 -15.91
N GLY A 178 -6.55 -2.38 -15.52
CA GLY A 178 -7.52 -1.58 -14.78
C GLY A 178 -7.23 -1.38 -13.29
N ALA A 179 -6.10 -1.87 -12.78
CA ALA A 179 -5.67 -1.52 -11.42
C ALA A 179 -5.41 -0.01 -11.30
N ILE A 180 -5.87 0.62 -10.22
CA ILE A 180 -5.62 2.06 -9.99
C ILE A 180 -4.17 2.33 -9.60
N ALA A 181 -3.57 1.37 -8.89
CA ALA A 181 -2.21 1.36 -8.38
C ALA A 181 -1.83 -0.08 -8.06
N ILE A 182 -0.56 -0.33 -7.75
CA ILE A 182 -0.03 -1.65 -7.37
C ILE A 182 0.71 -1.59 -6.04
N GLY A 183 0.64 -2.66 -5.24
CA GLY A 183 1.42 -2.82 -4.02
C GLY A 183 2.59 -3.80 -4.22
N LEU A 184 3.81 -3.35 -3.96
CA LEU A 184 5.02 -4.18 -4.06
C LEU A 184 5.74 -4.26 -2.70
N SER A 185 6.34 -5.42 -2.42
CA SER A 185 7.18 -5.63 -1.24
C SER A 185 8.48 -6.31 -1.63
N SER A 186 8.51 -7.65 -1.66
CA SER A 186 9.73 -8.45 -1.87
C SER A 186 10.54 -8.06 -3.11
N GLU A 187 9.86 -7.67 -4.19
CA GLU A 187 10.50 -7.31 -5.46
C GLU A 187 11.19 -5.94 -5.42
N LEU A 188 10.80 -5.04 -4.51
CA LEU A 188 11.54 -3.81 -4.22
C LEU A 188 12.73 -4.05 -3.28
N PHE A 189 12.72 -5.16 -2.55
CA PHE A 189 13.70 -5.45 -1.51
C PHE A 189 14.31 -6.85 -1.67
N PRO A 190 15.04 -7.13 -2.76
CA PRO A 190 15.72 -8.41 -2.93
C PRO A 190 16.60 -8.72 -1.72
N LYS A 191 16.48 -9.93 -1.17
CA LYS A 191 17.17 -10.32 0.08
C LYS A 191 18.68 -10.06 0.04
N HIS A 192 19.32 -10.31 -1.10
CA HIS A 192 20.77 -10.11 -1.25
C HIS A 192 21.16 -8.63 -1.11
N LEU A 193 20.36 -7.69 -1.64
CA LEU A 193 20.61 -6.25 -1.51
C LEU A 193 20.37 -5.74 -0.09
N ILE A 194 19.37 -6.29 0.59
CA ILE A 194 19.13 -5.99 2.01
C ILE A 194 20.30 -6.47 2.88
N ILE A 195 20.83 -7.66 2.60
CA ILE A 195 21.96 -8.24 3.35
C ILE A 195 23.26 -7.46 3.10
N SER A 196 23.49 -7.01 1.87
CA SER A 196 24.66 -6.21 1.51
C SER A 196 24.48 -4.71 1.78
N GLU A 197 23.32 -4.29 2.29
CA GLU A 197 22.95 -2.88 2.50
C GLU A 197 23.12 -2.01 1.24
N ASP A 198 22.82 -2.58 0.07
CA ASP A 198 22.93 -1.89 -1.22
C ASP A 198 21.66 -1.06 -1.51
N TRP A 199 21.51 0.00 -0.72
CA TRP A 199 20.38 0.93 -0.79
C TRP A 199 20.35 1.74 -2.09
N ASP A 200 21.52 2.00 -2.68
CA ASP A 200 21.65 2.71 -3.95
C ASP A 200 21.05 1.88 -5.09
N LEU A 201 21.32 0.57 -5.12
CA LEU A 201 20.72 -0.30 -6.14
C LEU A 201 19.20 -0.45 -5.96
N ILE A 202 18.70 -0.50 -4.72
CA ILE A 202 17.24 -0.47 -4.44
C ILE A 202 16.61 0.84 -4.94
N THR A 203 17.29 1.96 -4.74
CA THR A 203 16.88 3.28 -5.25
C THR A 203 16.79 3.26 -6.77
N GLN A 204 17.82 2.78 -7.47
CA GLN A 204 17.85 2.69 -8.93
C GLN A 204 16.79 1.74 -9.51
N GLN A 205 16.56 0.59 -8.86
CA GLN A 205 15.48 -0.34 -9.23
C GLN A 205 14.11 0.32 -9.11
N THR A 206 13.91 1.12 -8.06
CA THR A 206 12.68 1.88 -7.84
C THR A 206 12.44 2.92 -8.93
N GLU A 207 13.48 3.67 -9.32
CA GLU A 207 13.38 4.63 -10.42
C GLU A 207 13.02 3.95 -11.75
N THR A 208 13.65 2.81 -12.03
CA THR A 208 13.40 2.00 -13.23
C THR A 208 11.96 1.50 -13.27
N LEU A 209 11.43 1.03 -12.13
CA LEU A 209 10.03 0.63 -12.00
C LEU A 209 9.08 1.78 -12.35
N LEU A 210 9.31 2.96 -11.75
CA LEU A 210 8.45 4.12 -11.96
C LEU A 210 8.47 4.61 -13.41
N GLN A 211 9.58 4.47 -14.11
CA GLN A 211 9.66 4.79 -15.55
C GLN A 211 8.77 3.86 -16.40
N LYS A 212 8.63 2.58 -16.02
CA LYS A 212 7.79 1.60 -16.73
C LYS A 212 6.28 1.76 -16.48
N ILE A 213 5.89 2.40 -15.38
CA ILE A 213 4.49 2.51 -14.93
C ILE A 213 3.82 3.83 -15.35
N LYS A 214 4.62 4.82 -15.74
CA LYS A 214 4.14 6.14 -16.19
C LYS A 214 3.19 6.02 -17.39
#